data_AF-A0A8S2UUN2-F1
#
_entry.id   AF-A0A8S2UUN2-F1
#
_cell.length_a   1.000
_cell.length_b   1.000
_cell.length_c   1.000
_cell.angle_alpha   90.00
_cell.angle_beta   90.00
_cell.angle_gamma   90.00
#
_symmetry.space_group_name_H-M   'P 1'
#
loop_
_entity.id
_entity.type
_entity.pdbx_description
1 polymer ?
#
loop_
_entity_poly.entity_id
_entity_poly.type
_entity_poly.pdbx_seq_one_letter_code
_entity_poly.pdbx_strand_id
1 'polypeptide(L)'
;AEEVKDHGYFKDIDWKQVALQKLTPPLIPPRGEVNAADAFDIGNFDEDDTKGIKLTEADQELYKNFPIVISERWQQEIAETVFDTVNQETDKIEQKRRAKFKQNNIYDDEKTSDLILQGQLKKNAGTFGFSWQIRYAKLYPNRLELHYEKGDKDPE
;
A
#
# COMPACT_ATOMS: atom_id res chain seq x y z
N ALA A 1 11.12 -16.73 -29.50
CA ALA A 1 11.54 -15.38 -29.92
C ALA A 1 12.95 -15.35 -30.49
N GLU A 2 13.89 -16.15 -29.98
CA GLU A 2 15.28 -16.18 -30.48
C GLU A 2 15.39 -16.44 -31.99
N GLU A 3 14.63 -17.39 -32.56
CA GLU A 3 14.61 -17.62 -34.01
C GLU A 3 14.22 -16.38 -34.85
N VAL A 4 13.36 -15.52 -34.31
CA VAL A 4 12.99 -14.25 -34.95
C VAL A 4 14.11 -13.23 -34.82
N LYS A 5 14.80 -13.20 -33.66
CA LYS A 5 15.93 -12.31 -33.41
C LYS A 5 17.13 -12.61 -34.31
N ASP A 6 17.30 -13.88 -34.70
CA ASP A 6 18.38 -14.36 -35.58
C ASP A 6 18.07 -14.18 -37.07
N HIS A 7 16.86 -13.75 -37.43
CA HIS A 7 16.49 -13.55 -38.83
C HIS A 7 17.36 -12.45 -39.46
N GLY A 8 17.83 -12.66 -40.69
CA GLY A 8 18.78 -11.76 -41.37
C GLY A 8 18.30 -10.31 -41.54
N TYR A 9 16.99 -10.05 -41.42
CA TYR A 9 16.42 -8.70 -41.35
C TYR A 9 16.92 -7.90 -40.13
N PHE A 10 17.14 -8.56 -38.99
CA PHE A 10 17.59 -7.93 -37.73
C PHE A 10 19.10 -8.06 -37.50
N LYS A 11 19.89 -8.43 -38.52
CA LYS A 11 21.34 -8.64 -38.39
C LYS A 11 22.12 -7.45 -37.81
N ASP A 12 21.58 -6.24 -38.00
CA ASP A 12 22.19 -4.97 -37.55
C ASP A 12 21.60 -4.49 -36.21
N ILE A 13 20.75 -5.29 -35.55
CA ILE A 13 20.10 -4.95 -34.29
C ILE A 13 20.84 -5.60 -33.11
N ASP A 14 21.37 -4.77 -32.21
CA ASP A 14 21.82 -5.23 -30.90
C ASP A 14 20.63 -5.35 -29.93
N TRP A 15 20.16 -6.58 -29.71
CA TRP A 15 19.04 -6.87 -28.81
C TRP A 15 19.28 -6.46 -27.35
N LYS A 16 20.53 -6.32 -26.90
CA LYS A 16 20.82 -5.78 -25.56
C LYS A 16 20.52 -4.29 -25.50
N GLN A 17 20.86 -3.53 -26.55
CA GLN A 17 20.52 -2.10 -26.65
C GLN A 17 19.02 -1.89 -26.78
N VAL A 18 18.32 -2.80 -27.49
CA VAL A 18 16.84 -2.80 -27.56
C VAL A 18 16.24 -2.98 -26.16
N ALA A 19 16.67 -3.98 -25.40
CA ALA A 19 16.14 -4.27 -24.07
C ALA A 19 16.37 -3.12 -23.06
N LEU A 20 17.50 -2.42 -23.18
CA LEU A 20 17.84 -1.25 -22.37
C LEU A 20 17.25 0.07 -22.91
N GLN A 21 16.42 0.01 -23.96
CA GLN A 21 15.79 1.15 -24.61
C GLN A 21 16.79 2.25 -25.05
N LYS A 22 17.94 1.83 -25.61
CA LYS A 22 19.02 2.74 -26.05
C LYS A 22 18.97 3.14 -27.51
N LEU A 23 18.22 2.42 -28.35
CA LEU A 23 18.03 2.81 -29.75
C LEU A 23 17.14 4.05 -29.81
N THR A 24 17.50 5.00 -30.67
CA THR A 24 16.70 6.20 -30.88
C THR A 24 15.35 5.80 -31.50
N PRO A 25 14.21 6.16 -30.87
CA PRO A 25 12.90 5.90 -31.46
C PRO A 25 12.79 6.63 -32.81
N PRO A 26 12.20 6.00 -33.84
CA PRO A 26 12.04 6.63 -35.15
C PRO A 26 11.05 7.80 -35.14
N LEU A 27 10.18 7.87 -34.12
CA LEU A 27 9.21 8.92 -33.89
C LEU A 27 9.18 9.26 -32.40
N ILE A 28 9.36 10.53 -32.07
CA ILE A 28 9.17 11.07 -30.72
C ILE A 28 7.84 11.82 -30.74
N PRO A 29 6.83 11.40 -29.96
CA PRO A 29 5.54 12.08 -29.93
C PRO A 29 5.70 13.57 -29.58
N PRO A 30 5.06 14.48 -30.32
CA PRO A 30 5.06 15.90 -29.98
C PRO A 30 4.46 16.11 -28.59
N ARG A 31 5.06 17.01 -27.80
CA ARG A 31 4.55 17.32 -26.47
C ARG A 31 3.16 17.94 -26.59
N GLY A 32 2.18 17.34 -25.93
CA GLY A 32 0.78 17.82 -25.92
C GLY A 32 -0.11 17.17 -26.99
N GLU A 33 0.44 16.36 -27.89
CA GLU A 33 -0.37 15.52 -28.79
C GLU A 33 -0.70 14.19 -28.11
N VAL A 34 -2.00 13.90 -28.02
CA VAL A 34 -2.51 12.60 -27.60
C VAL A 34 -2.63 11.71 -28.83
N ASN A 35 -1.84 10.63 -28.88
CA ASN A 35 -2.02 9.55 -29.85
C ASN A 35 -3.19 8.65 -29.42
N ALA A 36 -4.37 9.25 -29.30
CA ALA A 36 -5.64 8.57 -29.10
C ALA A 36 -6.46 8.67 -30.39
N ALA A 37 -7.41 7.75 -30.59
CA ALA A 37 -8.45 7.96 -31.60
C ALA A 37 -9.17 9.28 -31.31
N ASP A 38 -9.56 10.01 -32.37
CA ASP A 38 -10.33 11.24 -32.20
C ASP A 38 -11.58 10.92 -31.37
N ALA A 39 -11.94 11.79 -30.42
CA ALA A 39 -13.19 11.66 -29.70
C ALA A 39 -14.40 11.59 -30.64
N PHE A 40 -14.29 12.13 -31.86
CA PHE A 40 -15.30 12.00 -32.92
C PHE A 40 -15.27 10.64 -33.66
N ASP A 41 -14.17 9.89 -33.61
CA ASP A 41 -14.03 8.55 -34.20
C ASP A 41 -14.41 7.42 -33.22
N ILE A 42 -14.44 7.74 -31.92
CA ILE A 42 -14.93 6.83 -30.87
C ILE A 42 -16.47 6.89 -30.90
N GLY A 43 -17.11 5.75 -31.18
CA GLY A 43 -18.58 5.67 -31.18
C GLY A 43 -19.18 6.20 -29.87
N ASN A 44 -20.24 6.99 -29.97
CA ASN A 44 -20.94 7.51 -28.80
C ASN A 44 -21.64 6.36 -28.07
N PHE A 45 -21.47 6.27 -26.76
CA PHE A 45 -22.22 5.34 -25.92
C PHE A 45 -23.52 6.05 -25.49
N ASP A 46 -24.67 5.43 -25.73
CA ASP A 46 -25.94 6.00 -25.29
C ASP A 46 -26.06 5.85 -23.76
N GLU A 47 -26.20 6.98 -23.06
CA GLU A 47 -26.40 6.95 -21.61
C GLU A 47 -27.72 6.25 -21.24
N ASP A 48 -28.73 6.28 -22.11
CA ASP A 48 -29.99 5.60 -21.88
C ASP A 48 -29.85 4.05 -21.93
N ASP A 49 -28.81 3.50 -22.57
CA ASP A 49 -28.54 2.05 -22.59
C ASP A 49 -28.13 1.51 -21.21
N THR A 50 -27.54 2.35 -20.36
CA THR A 50 -27.08 1.96 -19.02
C THR A 50 -28.05 2.39 -17.91
N LYS A 51 -29.02 3.23 -18.27
CA LYS A 51 -29.96 3.83 -17.32
C LYS A 51 -30.95 2.79 -16.82
N GLY A 52 -31.03 2.66 -15.50
CA GLY A 52 -31.92 1.69 -14.85
C GLY A 52 -31.31 0.29 -14.63
N ILE A 53 -30.10 0.04 -15.14
CA ILE A 53 -29.33 -1.16 -14.77
C ILE A 53 -28.89 -1.00 -13.30
N LYS A 54 -29.20 -2.00 -12.48
CA LYS A 54 -28.75 -2.08 -11.08
C LYS A 54 -27.79 -3.24 -10.94
N LEU A 55 -26.60 -2.97 -10.40
CA LEU A 55 -25.66 -4.01 -10.03
C LEU A 55 -26.18 -4.73 -8.79
N THR A 56 -26.39 -6.03 -8.92
CA THR A 56 -26.82 -6.91 -7.85
C THR A 56 -25.62 -7.40 -7.04
N GLU A 57 -25.86 -8.02 -5.88
CA GLU A 57 -24.81 -8.67 -5.11
C GLU A 57 -24.12 -9.79 -5.90
N ALA A 58 -24.87 -10.51 -6.74
CA ALA A 58 -24.30 -11.54 -7.61
C ALA A 58 -23.32 -10.97 -8.65
N ASP A 59 -23.58 -9.75 -9.14
CA ASP A 59 -22.67 -9.06 -10.07
C ASP A 59 -21.39 -8.60 -9.34
N GLN A 60 -21.51 -8.13 -8.10
CA GLN A 60 -20.36 -7.73 -7.27
C GLN A 60 -19.47 -8.91 -6.89
N GLU A 61 -20.08 -10.07 -6.63
CA GLU A 61 -19.38 -11.30 -6.26
C GLU A 61 -18.39 -11.76 -7.35
N LEU A 62 -18.66 -11.45 -8.63
CA LEU A 62 -17.73 -11.70 -9.74
C LEU A 62 -16.40 -10.94 -9.57
N TYR A 63 -16.44 -9.77 -8.93
CA TYR A 63 -15.30 -8.88 -8.74
C TYR A 63 -14.65 -9.00 -7.35
N LYS A 64 -15.06 -9.96 -6.52
CA LYS A 64 -14.53 -10.09 -5.14
C LYS A 64 -13.01 -10.22 -5.06
N ASN A 65 -12.39 -10.80 -6.08
CA ASN A 65 -10.93 -11.02 -6.19
C ASN A 65 -10.27 -10.05 -7.19
N PHE A 66 -10.99 -9.00 -7.61
CA PHE A 66 -10.44 -7.99 -8.50
C PHE A 66 -9.32 -7.15 -7.85
N PRO A 67 -9.39 -6.77 -6.55
CA PRO A 67 -8.30 -6.03 -5.93
C PRO A 67 -7.01 -6.85 -5.88
N ILE A 68 -5.92 -6.29 -6.42
CA ILE A 68 -4.59 -6.90 -6.41
C ILE A 68 -3.52 -5.85 -6.14
N VAL A 69 -2.48 -6.25 -5.40
CA VAL A 69 -1.26 -5.48 -5.21
C VAL A 69 -0.08 -6.30 -5.70
N ILE A 70 0.67 -5.78 -6.67
CA ILE A 70 1.89 -6.41 -7.16
C ILE A 70 3.05 -5.91 -6.29
N SER A 71 3.49 -6.75 -5.35
CA SER A 71 4.48 -6.39 -4.33
C SER A 71 5.75 -5.76 -4.90
N GLU A 72 6.32 -6.32 -5.97
CA GLU A 72 7.52 -5.78 -6.63
C GLU A 72 7.31 -4.36 -7.16
N ARG A 73 6.16 -4.09 -7.81
CA ARG A 73 5.84 -2.77 -8.36
C ARG A 73 5.63 -1.75 -7.25
N TRP A 74 4.93 -2.13 -6.19
CA TRP A 74 4.72 -1.25 -5.04
C TRP A 74 6.04 -0.95 -4.34
N GLN A 75 6.88 -1.95 -4.07
CA GLN A 75 8.19 -1.73 -3.44
C GLN A 75 9.10 -0.86 -4.31
N GLN A 76 9.12 -1.08 -5.63
CA GLN A 76 9.90 -0.26 -6.56
C GLN A 76 9.44 1.20 -6.54
N GLU A 77 8.13 1.44 -6.63
CA GLU A 77 7.56 2.79 -6.55
C GLU A 77 7.96 3.49 -5.25
N ILE A 78 7.82 2.81 -4.10
CA ILE A 78 8.19 3.36 -2.80
C ILE A 78 9.69 3.64 -2.70
N ALA A 79 10.54 2.71 -3.15
CA ALA A 79 11.99 2.84 -3.13
C ALA A 79 12.49 4.02 -3.98
N GLU A 80 11.87 4.25 -5.14
CA GLU A 80 12.26 5.32 -6.07
C GLU A 80 11.71 6.70 -5.69
N THR A 81 10.72 6.78 -4.80
CA THR A 81 10.01 8.04 -4.49
C THR A 81 10.15 8.52 -3.06
N VAL A 82 9.76 7.72 -2.07
CA VAL A 82 9.52 8.21 -0.68
C VAL A 82 10.29 7.46 0.40
N PHE A 83 10.86 6.29 0.09
CA PHE A 83 11.46 5.39 1.07
C PHE A 83 12.46 6.10 2.01
N ASP A 84 13.43 6.81 1.44
CA ASP A 84 14.48 7.47 2.23
C ASP A 84 13.92 8.59 3.11
N THR A 85 13.03 9.44 2.57
CA THR A 85 12.44 10.56 3.29
C THR A 85 11.57 10.08 4.44
N VAL A 86 10.69 9.10 4.19
CA VAL A 86 9.79 8.53 5.20
C VAL A 86 10.57 7.85 6.31
N ASN A 87 11.62 7.09 5.97
CA ASN A 87 12.45 6.43 6.98
C ASN A 87 13.20 7.46 7.85
N GLN A 88 13.80 8.49 7.25
CA GLN A 88 14.49 9.54 7.99
C GLN A 88 13.56 10.32 8.94
N GLU A 89 12.33 10.61 8.50
CA GLU A 89 11.33 11.25 9.35
C GLU A 89 10.88 10.33 10.49
N THR A 90 10.62 9.07 10.18
CA THR A 90 10.21 8.06 11.16
C THR A 90 11.30 7.83 12.21
N ASP A 91 12.58 7.73 11.80
CA ASP A 91 13.72 7.60 12.71
C ASP A 91 13.82 8.77 13.69
N LYS A 92 13.60 10.01 13.22
CA LYS A 92 13.58 11.19 14.08
C LYS A 92 12.44 11.13 15.09
N ILE A 93 11.27 10.65 14.70
CA ILE A 93 10.12 10.49 15.60
C ILE A 93 10.41 9.40 16.65
N GLU A 94 10.94 8.25 16.22
CA GLU A 94 11.29 7.15 17.10
C GLU A 94 12.38 7.53 18.10
N GLN A 95 13.42 8.24 17.67
CA GLN A 95 14.48 8.71 18.57
C GLN A 95 13.93 9.63 19.66
N LYS A 96 13.04 10.57 19.30
CA LYS A 96 12.34 11.43 20.28
C LYS A 96 11.48 10.61 21.23
N ARG A 97 10.78 9.58 20.74
CA ARG A 97 9.98 8.68 21.58
C ARG A 97 10.89 7.90 22.53
N ARG A 98 11.93 7.24 22.05
CA ARG A 98 12.89 6.47 22.87
C ARG A 98 13.56 7.32 23.95
N ALA A 99 13.91 8.57 23.64
CA ALA A 99 14.45 9.50 24.63
C ALA A 99 13.48 9.77 25.79
N LYS A 100 12.17 9.91 25.51
CA LYS A 100 11.13 10.07 26.54
C LYS A 100 10.86 8.77 27.33
N PHE A 101 10.92 7.61 26.68
CA PHE A 101 10.59 6.32 27.30
C PHE A 101 11.72 5.72 28.15
N LYS A 102 12.99 5.99 27.85
CA LYS A 102 14.13 5.58 28.70
C LYS A 102 14.09 6.17 30.11
N GLN A 103 13.35 7.26 30.32
CA GLN A 103 13.16 7.89 31.63
C GLN A 103 12.16 7.13 32.53
N ASN A 104 11.37 6.19 31.97
CA ASN A 104 10.27 5.52 32.67
C ASN A 104 10.48 4.00 32.93
N ASN A 105 11.68 3.43 32.68
CA ASN A 105 12.03 2.02 32.99
C ASN A 105 10.98 0.96 32.54
N ILE A 106 10.35 1.12 31.38
CA ILE A 106 9.28 0.23 30.90
C ILE A 106 9.81 -1.10 30.29
N TYR A 107 11.08 -1.16 29.88
CA TYR A 107 11.65 -2.29 29.13
C TYR A 107 12.21 -3.43 29.99
N ASP A 108 12.31 -3.28 31.31
CA ASP A 108 12.94 -4.30 32.17
C ASP A 108 12.03 -5.50 32.46
N ASP A 109 10.71 -5.35 32.31
CA ASP A 109 9.72 -6.38 32.64
C ASP A 109 9.44 -7.36 31.46
N GLU A 110 9.92 -7.06 30.25
CA GLU A 110 9.66 -7.88 29.06
C GLU A 110 10.57 -9.10 28.93
N LYS A 111 11.79 -9.05 29.47
CA LYS A 111 12.76 -10.16 29.32
C LYS A 111 12.49 -11.34 30.25
N THR A 112 11.65 -11.17 31.27
CA THR A 112 11.33 -12.17 32.30
C THR A 112 9.89 -12.66 32.24
N SER A 113 9.09 -12.13 31.31
CA SER A 113 7.64 -12.33 31.25
C SER A 113 7.26 -13.40 30.23
N ASP A 114 6.20 -14.16 30.51
CA ASP A 114 5.60 -15.17 29.62
C ASP A 114 4.73 -14.54 28.51
N LEU A 115 5.03 -13.30 28.13
CA LEU A 115 4.30 -12.51 27.14
C LEU A 115 4.39 -13.15 25.74
N ILE A 116 3.23 -13.37 25.11
CA ILE A 116 3.12 -13.94 23.76
C ILE A 116 3.15 -12.84 22.69
N LEU A 117 2.32 -11.81 22.88
CA LEU A 117 2.14 -10.72 21.91
C LEU A 117 1.71 -9.44 22.61
N GLN A 118 2.12 -8.30 22.06
CA GLN A 118 1.62 -7.00 22.48
C GLN A 118 1.41 -6.06 21.30
N GLY A 119 0.51 -5.10 21.45
CA GLY A 119 0.20 -4.12 20.41
C GLY A 119 -1.04 -3.29 20.71
N GLN A 120 -1.30 -2.30 19.86
CA GLN A 120 -2.50 -1.46 19.98
C GLN A 120 -3.72 -2.21 19.41
N LEU A 121 -4.82 -2.20 20.17
CA LEU A 121 -6.12 -2.70 19.76
C LEU A 121 -7.18 -1.63 19.98
N LYS A 122 -8.24 -1.64 19.14
CA LYS A 122 -9.44 -0.84 19.38
C LYS A 122 -10.51 -1.74 20.02
N LYS A 123 -10.95 -1.37 21.23
CA LYS A 123 -12.05 -2.07 21.94
C LYS A 123 -13.31 -1.20 21.87
N ASN A 124 -14.43 -1.80 21.48
CA ASN A 124 -15.73 -1.15 21.62
C ASN A 124 -16.20 -1.27 23.07
N ALA A 125 -16.31 -0.15 23.77
CA ALA A 125 -16.67 -0.12 25.19
C ALA A 125 -18.16 0.24 25.43
N GLY A 126 -18.94 0.51 24.38
CA GLY A 126 -20.32 0.98 24.49
C GLY A 126 -21.36 -0.11 24.24
N THR A 127 -22.36 -0.22 25.11
CA THR A 127 -23.56 -1.04 24.87
C THR A 127 -24.57 -0.37 23.92
N PHE A 128 -24.48 0.95 23.74
CA PHE A 128 -25.42 1.72 22.90
C PHE A 128 -24.74 2.79 22.01
N GLY A 129 -23.41 2.73 21.82
CA GLY A 129 -22.70 3.72 20.99
C GLY A 129 -21.36 3.23 20.45
N PHE A 130 -20.88 3.89 19.39
CA PHE A 130 -19.57 3.67 18.77
C PHE A 130 -18.41 4.28 19.58
N SER A 131 -18.23 3.88 20.85
CA SER A 131 -17.13 4.36 21.71
C SER A 131 -15.90 3.45 21.60
N TRP A 132 -15.28 3.45 20.42
CA TRP A 132 -14.02 2.73 20.20
C TRP A 132 -12.88 3.41 20.96
N GLN A 133 -12.29 2.69 21.92
CA GLN A 133 -11.15 3.16 22.69
C GLN A 133 -9.90 2.39 22.30
N ILE A 134 -8.80 3.12 22.06
CA ILE A 134 -7.49 2.50 21.84
C ILE A 134 -6.95 2.01 23.18
N ARG A 135 -6.47 0.77 23.20
CA ARG A 135 -5.85 0.13 24.35
C ARG A 135 -4.55 -0.53 23.91
N TYR A 136 -3.55 -0.50 24.78
CA TYR A 136 -2.33 -1.27 24.58
C TYR A 136 -2.54 -2.64 25.21
N ALA A 137 -2.60 -3.68 24.37
CA ALA A 137 -2.90 -5.04 24.77
C ALA A 137 -1.62 -5.83 25.02
N LYS A 138 -1.63 -6.64 26.09
CA LYS A 138 -0.61 -7.64 26.39
C LYS A 138 -1.27 -9.00 26.53
N LEU A 139 -0.91 -9.93 25.66
CA LEU A 139 -1.44 -11.29 25.61
C LEU A 139 -0.46 -12.26 26.26
N TYR A 140 -0.95 -12.99 27.24
CA TYR A 140 -0.24 -14.04 27.98
C TYR A 140 -0.97 -15.38 27.76
N PRO A 141 -0.36 -16.53 28.13
CA PRO A 141 -0.99 -17.83 27.99
C PRO A 141 -2.34 -17.95 28.70
N ASN A 142 -2.54 -17.23 29.80
CA ASN A 142 -3.72 -17.34 30.65
C ASN A 142 -4.60 -16.09 30.73
N ARG A 143 -4.19 -14.96 30.12
CA ARG A 143 -4.91 -13.69 30.24
C ARG A 143 -4.60 -12.71 29.11
N LEU A 144 -5.54 -11.78 28.91
CA LEU A 144 -5.36 -10.59 28.09
C LEU A 144 -5.48 -9.36 28.99
N GLU A 145 -4.41 -8.59 29.09
CA GLU A 145 -4.40 -7.31 29.80
C GLU A 145 -4.57 -6.16 28.81
N LEU A 146 -5.43 -5.20 29.12
CA LEU A 146 -5.66 -4.00 28.32
C LEU A 146 -5.30 -2.77 29.12
N HIS A 147 -4.25 -2.07 28.69
CA HIS A 147 -3.73 -0.89 29.34
C HIS A 147 -4.18 0.37 28.60
N TYR A 148 -4.41 1.45 29.35
CA TYR A 148 -4.55 2.79 28.76
C TYR A 148 -3.17 3.27 28.32
N GLU A 149 -3.07 3.94 27.16
CA GLU A 149 -1.78 4.48 26.74
C GLU A 149 -1.36 5.56 27.75
N LYS A 150 -0.19 5.42 28.39
CA LYS A 150 0.36 6.41 29.33
C LYS A 150 0.55 7.74 28.59
N GLY A 151 -0.48 8.58 28.62
CA GLY A 151 -0.59 9.82 27.85
C GLY A 151 -2.01 10.38 27.85
N ASP A 152 -3.02 9.51 27.82
CA ASP A 152 -4.40 9.89 28.10
C ASP A 152 -4.67 9.68 29.58
N LYS A 153 -4.83 10.79 30.31
CA LYS A 153 -5.33 10.81 31.68
C LYS A 153 -6.66 10.04 31.71
N ASP A 154 -6.86 9.23 32.75
CA ASP A 154 -8.17 8.70 33.08
C ASP A 154 -9.21 9.84 33.00
N PRO A 155 -10.28 9.71 32.22
CA PRO A 155 -11.46 10.51 32.47
C PRO A 155 -12.05 10.01 33.79
N GLU A 156 -12.03 10.87 34.82
CA GLU A 156 -12.85 10.73 36.03
C GLU A 156 -14.31 10.42 35.69
#